data_AF-A0A7X9D8N5-F1
#
_entry.id   AF-A0A7X9D8N5-F1
#
_cell.length_a   1.000
_cell.length_b   1.000
_cell.length_c   1.000
_cell.angle_alpha   90.00
_cell.angle_beta   90.00
_cell.angle_gamma   90.00
#
_symmetry.space_group_name_H-M   'P 1'
#
loop_
_entity.id
_entity.type
_entity.pdbx_description
1 polymer ?
#
loop_
_entity_poly.entity_id
_entity_poly.type
_entity_poly.pdbx_seq_one_letter_code
_entity_poly.pdbx_strand_id
1 'polypeptide(L)'
;MAGLLYDQHPPLMPERGNMLADATMAAINILDNNPKGFFLMVEGSQIDWAAHANNTEQVIKEMLDFDQTIDHVLDYAQKEGNTLVIITADHETGGMALLDGEFGSDSLKVEFGTTNHTGVPVPVFAFGPGAEYFTGFMENTIFKSKIEKLLNLP
;
A
#
# COMPACT_ATOMS: atom_id res chain seq x y z
N MET A 1 20.78 8.31 6.51
CA MET A 1 20.03 8.18 7.77
C MET A 1 19.33 6.83 7.75
N ALA A 2 19.23 6.14 8.88
CA ALA A 2 18.45 4.90 9.00
C ALA A 2 17.53 5.05 10.22
N GLY A 3 16.25 4.71 10.07
CA GLY A 3 15.25 4.77 11.13
C GLY A 3 14.78 3.37 11.50
N LEU A 4 15.16 2.90 12.70
CA LEU A 4 14.67 1.66 13.29
C LEU A 4 13.88 2.06 14.54
N LEU A 5 12.56 2.16 14.40
CA LEU A 5 11.70 2.77 15.42
C LEU A 5 11.24 1.78 16.51
N TYR A 6 11.33 0.48 16.23
CA TYR A 6 10.88 -0.60 17.10
C TYR A 6 11.89 -1.76 17.07
N ASP A 7 11.98 -2.53 18.16
CA ASP A 7 12.89 -3.68 18.25
C ASP A 7 12.51 -4.82 17.29
N GLN A 8 11.23 -4.89 16.92
CA GLN A 8 10.66 -5.85 15.98
C GLN A 8 9.73 -5.11 15.00
N HIS A 9 8.43 -5.39 15.06
CA HIS A 9 7.42 -4.77 14.21
C HIS A 9 6.79 -3.56 14.92
N PRO A 10 6.30 -2.56 14.16
CA PRO A 10 5.47 -1.51 14.73
C PRO A 10 4.24 -2.11 15.44
N PRO A 11 3.73 -1.46 16.50
CA PRO A 11 2.44 -1.82 17.09
C PRO A 11 1.32 -1.86 16.03
N LEU A 12 0.28 -2.65 16.28
CA LEU A 12 -0.93 -2.65 15.46
C LEU A 12 -1.64 -1.28 15.55
N MET A 13 -2.49 -0.97 14.59
CA MET A 13 -3.37 0.19 14.73
C MET A 13 -4.33 0.03 15.93
N PRO A 14 -4.64 1.11 16.68
CA PRO A 14 -4.19 2.50 16.49
C PRO A 14 -2.90 2.86 17.24
N GLU A 15 -2.23 1.93 17.90
CA GLU A 15 -1.17 2.20 18.87
C GLU A 15 0.05 2.90 18.26
N ARG A 16 0.33 2.67 16.97
CA ARG A 16 1.44 3.33 16.26
C ARG A 16 1.11 4.71 15.69
N GLY A 17 -0.13 5.19 15.81
CA GLY A 17 -0.55 6.49 15.26
C GLY A 17 -0.29 6.61 13.75
N ASN A 18 0.09 7.81 13.28
CA ASN A 18 0.32 8.10 11.86
C ASN A 18 1.72 7.69 11.36
N MET A 19 2.36 6.71 12.00
CA MET A 19 3.77 6.40 11.77
C MET A 19 4.09 6.09 10.31
N LEU A 20 3.20 5.38 9.59
CA LEU A 20 3.44 5.03 8.18
C LEU A 20 3.43 6.29 7.28
N ALA A 21 2.44 7.15 7.45
CA ALA A 21 2.34 8.41 6.73
C ALA A 21 3.52 9.35 7.05
N ASP A 22 3.84 9.52 8.33
CA ASP A 22 4.93 10.39 8.78
C ASP A 22 6.30 9.92 8.25
N ALA A 23 6.57 8.62 8.33
CA ALA A 23 7.81 8.03 7.81
C ALA A 23 7.90 8.15 6.28
N THR A 24 6.79 7.94 5.58
CA THR A 24 6.70 8.09 4.12
C THR A 24 7.00 9.53 3.70
N MET A 25 6.36 10.51 4.34
CA MET A 25 6.59 11.92 4.02
C MET A 25 7.99 12.38 4.42
N ALA A 26 8.55 11.86 5.52
CA ALA A 26 9.95 12.10 5.88
C ALA A 26 10.91 11.53 4.81
N ALA A 27 10.65 10.33 4.29
CA ALA A 27 11.45 9.74 3.23
C ALA A 27 11.38 10.57 1.93
N ILE A 28 10.17 10.97 1.51
CA ILE A 28 9.98 11.85 0.35
C ILE A 28 10.75 13.16 0.52
N ASN A 29 10.61 13.84 1.67
CA ASN A 29 11.31 15.11 1.95
C ASN A 29 12.85 14.98 1.89
N ILE A 30 13.40 13.81 2.21
CA ILE A 30 14.84 13.54 2.09
C ILE A 30 15.21 13.26 0.64
N LEU A 31 14.47 12.37 -0.03
CA LEU A 31 14.77 11.86 -1.37
C LEU A 31 14.56 12.89 -2.48
N ASP A 32 13.60 13.80 -2.30
CA ASP A 32 13.28 14.87 -3.28
C ASP A 32 14.42 15.90 -3.44
N ASN A 33 15.41 15.90 -2.55
CA ASN A 33 16.62 16.71 -2.72
C ASN A 33 17.55 16.21 -3.84
N ASN A 34 17.25 15.08 -4.49
CA ASN A 34 18.04 14.56 -5.60
C ASN A 34 17.49 15.05 -6.95
N PRO A 35 18.24 15.87 -7.72
CA PRO A 35 17.77 16.39 -9.01
C PRO A 35 17.59 15.31 -10.09
N LYS A 36 18.07 14.07 -9.85
CA LYS A 36 17.82 12.92 -10.73
C LYS A 36 16.51 12.17 -10.41
N GLY A 37 15.75 12.64 -9.41
CA GLY A 37 14.59 11.94 -8.87
C GLY A 37 14.96 10.82 -7.91
N PHE A 38 13.96 10.02 -7.55
CA PHE A 38 14.10 8.91 -6.61
C PHE A 38 13.16 7.75 -6.94
N PHE A 39 13.44 6.62 -6.33
CA PHE A 39 12.52 5.49 -6.21
C PHE A 39 12.26 5.27 -4.71
N LEU A 40 10.99 5.12 -4.33
CA LEU A 40 10.57 4.85 -2.97
C LEU A 40 9.56 3.69 -2.99
N MET A 41 9.74 2.75 -2.07
CA MET A 41 8.79 1.67 -1.81
C MET A 41 8.26 1.86 -0.38
N VAL A 42 6.94 1.82 -0.24
CA VAL A 42 6.21 1.96 1.03
C VAL A 42 5.27 0.77 1.16
N GLU A 43 5.23 0.16 2.34
CA GLU A 43 4.51 -1.09 2.58
C GLU A 43 3.61 -0.96 3.82
N GLY A 44 2.30 -1.18 3.65
CA GLY A 44 1.35 -1.36 4.74
C GLY A 44 1.34 -2.82 5.25
N SER A 45 2.44 -3.25 5.85
CA SER A 45 2.74 -4.68 6.08
C SER A 45 1.77 -5.41 7.01
N GLN A 46 1.09 -4.71 7.93
CA GLN A 46 0.24 -5.35 8.93
C GLN A 46 -1.19 -5.65 8.45
N ILE A 47 -1.55 -5.23 7.22
CA ILE A 47 -2.79 -5.68 6.55
C ILE A 47 -2.78 -7.21 6.40
N ASP A 48 -1.65 -7.76 5.94
CA ASP A 48 -1.44 -9.20 5.78
C ASP A 48 -1.54 -9.94 7.12
N TRP A 49 -0.89 -9.42 8.15
CA TRP A 49 -0.89 -10.02 9.49
C TRP A 49 -2.29 -10.05 10.11
N ALA A 50 -3.04 -8.96 9.96
CA ALA A 50 -4.42 -8.89 10.41
C ALA A 50 -5.31 -9.91 9.68
N ALA A 51 -5.08 -10.09 8.37
CA ALA A 51 -5.81 -11.05 7.56
C ALA A 51 -5.44 -12.50 7.90
N HIS A 52 -4.17 -12.82 8.17
CA HIS A 52 -3.75 -14.12 8.69
C HIS A 52 -4.44 -14.49 10.01
N ALA A 53 -4.68 -13.48 10.86
CA ALA A 53 -5.40 -13.63 12.12
C ALA A 53 -6.93 -13.66 11.95
N ASN A 54 -7.45 -13.57 10.71
CA ASN A 54 -8.87 -13.41 10.40
C ASN A 54 -9.54 -12.28 11.19
N ASN A 55 -8.79 -11.21 11.44
CA ASN A 55 -9.22 -10.09 12.27
C ASN A 55 -9.73 -8.95 11.39
N THR A 56 -11.04 -8.98 11.08
CA THR A 56 -11.71 -7.95 10.26
C THR A 56 -11.48 -6.54 10.78
N GLU A 57 -11.59 -6.31 12.09
CA GLU A 57 -11.42 -4.97 12.66
C GLU A 57 -10.01 -4.44 12.42
N GLN A 58 -9.00 -5.30 12.56
CA GLN A 58 -7.64 -4.87 12.26
C GLN A 58 -7.37 -4.71 10.77
N VAL A 59 -7.88 -5.59 9.91
CA VAL A 59 -7.76 -5.38 8.45
C VAL A 59 -8.30 -4.00 8.06
N ILE A 60 -9.45 -3.59 8.61
CA ILE A 60 -10.02 -2.27 8.37
C ILE A 60 -9.08 -1.14 8.85
N LYS A 61 -8.60 -1.21 10.09
CA LYS A 61 -7.73 -0.16 10.65
C LYS A 61 -6.40 -0.04 9.90
N GLU A 62 -5.81 -1.18 9.53
CA GLU A 62 -4.56 -1.27 8.79
C GLU A 62 -4.73 -0.73 7.35
N MET A 63 -5.86 -1.04 6.70
CA MET A 63 -6.23 -0.45 5.41
C MET A 63 -6.43 1.06 5.49
N LEU A 64 -7.03 1.57 6.57
CA LEU A 64 -7.23 3.02 6.77
C LEU A 64 -5.90 3.76 6.99
N ASP A 65 -4.93 3.17 7.70
CA ASP A 65 -3.58 3.73 7.84
C ASP A 65 -2.84 3.79 6.50
N PHE A 66 -2.98 2.74 5.68
CA PHE A 66 -2.41 2.73 4.34
C PHE A 66 -3.11 3.71 3.38
N ASP A 67 -4.44 3.82 3.44
CA ASP A 67 -5.22 4.80 2.67
C ASP A 67 -4.85 6.24 3.01
N GLN A 68 -4.70 6.57 4.30
CA GLN A 68 -4.19 7.88 4.72
C GLN A 68 -2.79 8.14 4.15
N THR A 69 -1.91 7.15 4.16
CA THR A 69 -0.57 7.27 3.57
C THR A 69 -0.65 7.53 2.07
N ILE A 70 -1.53 6.82 1.35
CA ILE A 70 -1.78 7.02 -0.08
C ILE A 70 -2.27 8.44 -0.35
N ASP A 71 -3.20 8.97 0.45
CA ASP A 71 -3.72 10.34 0.33
C ASP A 71 -2.56 11.34 0.32
N HIS A 72 -1.67 11.29 1.32
CA HIS A 72 -0.49 12.17 1.39
C HIS A 72 0.46 12.03 0.20
N VAL A 73 0.68 10.81 -0.29
CA VAL A 73 1.56 10.54 -1.46
C VAL A 73 0.94 11.07 -2.75
N LEU A 74 -0.37 10.89 -2.95
CA LEU A 74 -1.08 11.43 -4.11
C LEU A 74 -1.08 12.97 -4.08
N ASP A 75 -1.27 13.55 -2.91
CA ASP A 75 -1.23 15.00 -2.69
C ASP A 75 0.15 15.59 -3.06
N TYR A 76 1.23 14.88 -2.69
CA TYR A 76 2.59 15.22 -3.12
C TYR A 76 2.76 15.07 -4.63
N ALA A 77 2.40 13.91 -5.20
CA ALA A 77 2.60 13.60 -6.61
C ALA A 77 1.83 14.56 -7.52
N GLN A 78 0.63 14.99 -7.12
CA GLN A 78 -0.15 15.98 -7.84
C GLN A 78 0.50 17.38 -7.82
N LYS A 79 1.10 17.78 -6.69
CA LYS A 79 1.78 19.09 -6.56
C LYS A 79 3.12 19.13 -7.31
N GLU A 80 3.86 18.02 -7.29
CA GLU A 80 5.16 17.91 -7.97
C GLU A 80 4.98 17.74 -9.49
N GLY A 81 4.01 16.92 -9.92
CA GLY A 81 3.57 16.82 -11.30
C GLY A 81 4.41 15.90 -12.21
N ASN A 82 5.55 15.40 -11.73
CA ASN A 82 6.43 14.47 -12.45
C ASN A 82 6.70 13.17 -11.63
N THR A 83 5.74 12.80 -10.78
CA THR A 83 5.82 11.60 -9.92
C THR A 83 4.83 10.55 -10.38
N LEU A 84 5.31 9.33 -10.62
CA LEU A 84 4.48 8.14 -10.82
C LEU A 84 4.26 7.43 -9.49
N VAL A 85 2.99 7.23 -9.14
CA VAL A 85 2.57 6.44 -7.96
C VAL A 85 1.94 5.14 -8.46
N ILE A 86 2.39 4.00 -7.95
CA ILE A 86 1.82 2.68 -8.22
C ILE A 86 1.40 2.07 -6.89
N ILE A 87 0.15 1.64 -6.78
CA ILE A 87 -0.44 1.02 -5.59
C ILE A 87 -0.91 -0.38 -5.98
N THR A 88 -0.44 -1.39 -5.28
CA THR A 88 -0.79 -2.79 -5.50
C THR A 88 -0.66 -3.56 -4.18
N ALA A 89 -1.15 -4.79 -4.17
CA ALA A 89 -0.74 -5.79 -3.18
C ALA A 89 0.29 -6.75 -3.81
N ASP A 90 0.98 -7.49 -2.96
CA ASP A 90 1.85 -8.61 -3.32
C ASP A 90 1.06 -9.93 -3.48
N HIS A 91 0.04 -10.13 -2.63
CA HIS A 91 -0.98 -11.18 -2.73
C HIS A 91 -2.23 -10.83 -1.91
N GLU A 92 -3.27 -11.67 -1.99
CA GLU A 92 -4.38 -11.64 -1.04
C GLU A 92 -4.12 -12.62 0.11
N THR A 93 -4.65 -12.30 1.29
CA THR A 93 -4.53 -13.12 2.49
C THR A 93 -5.88 -13.35 3.14
N GLY A 94 -6.15 -14.59 3.52
CA GLY A 94 -7.32 -14.98 4.30
C GLY A 94 -8.56 -15.41 3.49
N GLY A 95 -8.63 -15.11 2.19
CA GLY A 95 -9.83 -15.34 1.40
C GLY A 95 -11.02 -14.57 1.95
N MET A 96 -10.82 -13.29 2.28
CA MET A 96 -11.79 -12.45 2.97
C MET A 96 -13.00 -12.16 2.07
N ALA A 97 -14.21 -12.42 2.57
CA ALA A 97 -15.45 -12.19 1.84
C ALA A 97 -16.46 -11.39 2.68
N LEU A 98 -16.99 -10.31 2.10
CA LEU A 98 -18.15 -9.59 2.63
C LEU A 98 -19.41 -10.36 2.23
N LEU A 99 -20.10 -10.93 3.22
CA LEU A 99 -21.28 -11.77 2.98
C LEU A 99 -22.60 -11.03 3.17
N ASP A 100 -22.63 -10.04 4.07
CA ASP A 100 -23.83 -9.26 4.38
C ASP A 100 -23.43 -7.94 5.07
N GLY A 101 -24.34 -6.97 5.07
CA GLY A 101 -24.15 -5.71 5.78
C GLY A 101 -25.30 -4.74 5.50
N GLU A 102 -25.50 -3.81 6.43
CA GLU A 102 -26.55 -2.80 6.32
C GLU A 102 -25.95 -1.39 6.33
N PHE A 103 -26.20 -0.65 5.25
CA PHE A 103 -25.76 0.74 5.12
C PHE A 103 -26.34 1.62 6.24
N GLY A 104 -25.48 2.43 6.87
CA GLY A 104 -25.88 3.32 7.96
C GLY A 104 -25.97 2.64 9.33
N SER A 105 -25.49 1.40 9.45
CA SER A 105 -25.38 0.65 10.70
C SER A 105 -23.95 0.12 10.91
N ASP A 106 -23.69 -0.42 12.10
CA ASP A 106 -22.44 -1.14 12.41
C ASP A 106 -22.52 -2.65 12.04
N SER A 107 -23.55 -3.05 11.27
CA SER A 107 -23.75 -4.44 10.87
C SER A 107 -22.93 -4.77 9.62
N LEU A 108 -21.90 -5.60 9.80
CA LEU A 108 -21.07 -6.13 8.73
C LEU A 108 -20.77 -7.61 9.00
N LYS A 109 -21.07 -8.47 8.04
CA LYS A 109 -20.73 -9.90 8.09
C LYS A 109 -19.57 -10.18 7.15
N VAL A 110 -18.43 -10.53 7.75
CA VAL A 110 -17.20 -10.92 7.05
C VAL A 110 -16.84 -12.34 7.43
N GLU A 111 -16.43 -13.14 6.45
CA GLU A 111 -15.86 -14.47 6.67
C GLU A 111 -14.52 -14.59 5.97
N PHE A 112 -13.69 -15.51 6.46
CA PHE A 112 -12.38 -15.83 5.89
C PHE A 112 -12.36 -17.32 5.50
N GLY A 113 -11.86 -17.62 4.31
CA GLY A 113 -11.75 -18.98 3.80
C GLY A 113 -10.50 -19.73 4.28
N THR A 114 -9.48 -19.02 4.77
CA THR A 114 -8.19 -19.60 5.17
C THR A 114 -7.47 -18.67 6.14
N THR A 115 -6.37 -19.13 6.74
CA THR A 115 -5.39 -18.30 7.46
C THR A 115 -4.08 -18.17 6.67
N ASN A 116 -4.11 -18.47 5.36
CA ASN A 116 -2.97 -18.38 4.45
C ASN A 116 -3.29 -17.43 3.29
N HIS A 117 -2.34 -17.26 2.38
CA HIS A 117 -2.55 -16.49 1.16
C HIS A 117 -3.50 -17.21 0.19
N THR A 118 -4.13 -16.44 -0.70
CA THR A 118 -4.87 -16.99 -1.85
C THR A 118 -4.28 -16.50 -3.17
N GLY A 119 -4.69 -17.14 -4.26
CA GLY A 119 -4.21 -16.84 -5.62
C GLY A 119 -5.11 -15.89 -6.41
N VAL A 120 -5.98 -15.10 -5.73
CA VAL A 120 -6.83 -14.15 -6.44
C VAL A 120 -5.97 -13.02 -7.03
N PRO A 121 -6.23 -12.56 -8.27
CA PRO A 121 -5.55 -11.40 -8.81
C PRO A 121 -5.74 -10.17 -7.92
N VAL A 122 -4.65 -9.45 -7.67
CA VAL A 122 -4.65 -8.20 -6.90
C VAL A 122 -4.83 -7.00 -7.82
N PRO A 123 -5.49 -5.93 -7.37
CA PRO A 123 -5.65 -4.72 -8.16
C PRO A 123 -4.33 -3.96 -8.27
N VAL A 124 -4.17 -3.26 -9.39
CA VAL A 124 -3.05 -2.34 -9.63
C VAL A 124 -3.67 -0.98 -9.95
N PHE A 125 -3.35 0.02 -9.15
CA PHE A 125 -3.72 1.41 -9.38
C PHE A 125 -2.46 2.20 -9.71
N ALA A 126 -2.58 3.19 -10.61
CA ALA A 126 -1.48 4.06 -10.96
C ALA A 126 -1.96 5.50 -11.18
N PHE A 127 -1.12 6.46 -10.78
CA PHE A 127 -1.35 7.90 -10.92
C PHE A 127 -0.08 8.61 -11.38
N GLY A 128 -0.23 9.65 -12.20
CA GLY A 128 0.88 10.46 -12.70
C GLY A 128 1.47 9.98 -14.03
N PRO A 129 2.59 10.58 -14.48
CA PRO A 129 3.21 10.25 -15.77
C PRO A 129 3.60 8.78 -15.88
N GLY A 130 3.18 8.09 -16.95
CA GLY A 130 3.45 6.68 -17.17
C GLY A 130 2.45 5.71 -16.52
N ALA A 131 1.40 6.22 -15.85
CA ALA A 131 0.33 5.39 -15.30
C ALA A 131 -0.39 4.54 -16.38
N GLU A 132 -0.42 5.00 -17.63
CA GLU A 132 -0.98 4.26 -18.77
C GLU A 132 -0.26 2.93 -19.05
N TYR A 133 0.95 2.73 -18.53
CA TYR A 133 1.67 1.46 -18.64
C TYR A 133 1.21 0.40 -17.63
N PHE A 134 0.37 0.75 -16.65
CA PHE A 134 -0.08 -0.12 -15.56
C PHE A 134 -1.58 -0.42 -15.64
N THR A 135 -2.11 -0.55 -16.85
CA THR A 135 -3.52 -0.90 -17.11
C THR A 135 -3.69 -2.32 -17.66
N GLY A 136 -4.82 -2.96 -17.36
CA GLY A 136 -5.16 -4.30 -17.87
C GLY A 136 -4.68 -5.42 -16.96
N PHE A 137 -4.69 -6.66 -17.48
CA PHE A 137 -4.19 -7.84 -16.77
C PHE A 137 -2.70 -8.04 -17.05
N MET A 138 -1.92 -8.25 -15.99
CA MET A 138 -0.47 -8.41 -16.08
C MET A 138 0.12 -9.25 -14.95
N GLU A 139 1.24 -9.88 -15.25
CA GLU A 139 2.09 -10.57 -14.26
C GLU A 139 2.86 -9.55 -13.42
N ASN A 140 2.99 -9.78 -12.12
CA ASN A 140 3.79 -8.90 -11.25
C ASN A 140 5.27 -8.82 -11.67
N THR A 141 5.80 -9.86 -12.30
CA THR A 141 7.19 -9.93 -12.79
C THR A 141 7.55 -8.83 -13.81
N ILE A 142 6.56 -8.24 -14.50
CA ILE A 142 6.82 -7.20 -15.49
C ILE A 142 7.00 -5.81 -14.86
N PHE A 143 6.73 -5.65 -13.56
CA PHE A 143 6.78 -4.34 -12.90
C PHE A 143 8.20 -3.79 -12.89
N LYS A 144 9.18 -4.65 -12.58
CA LYS A 144 10.59 -4.30 -12.58
C LYS A 144 11.01 -3.64 -13.91
N SER A 145 10.75 -4.31 -15.02
CA SER A 145 11.18 -3.82 -16.34
C SER A 145 10.43 -2.55 -16.78
N LYS A 146 9.16 -2.42 -16.41
CA LYS A 146 8.40 -1.18 -16.64
C LYS A 146 8.98 0.00 -15.85
N ILE A 147 9.23 -0.20 -14.56
CA ILE A 147 9.79 0.82 -13.67
C ILE A 147 11.20 1.21 -14.12
N GLU A 148 12.07 0.24 -14.43
CA GLU A 148 13.42 0.49 -14.93
C GLU A 148 13.42 1.33 -16.20
N LYS A 149 12.53 1.00 -17.15
CA LYS A 149 12.38 1.77 -18.38
C LYS A 149 11.93 3.21 -18.13
N LEU A 150 10.99 3.43 -17.20
CA LEU A 150 10.47 4.76 -16.86
C LEU A 150 11.51 5.61 -16.12
N LEU A 151 12.35 4.99 -15.31
CA LEU A 151 13.45 5.64 -14.59
C LEU A 151 14.73 5.78 -15.44
N ASN A 152 14.72 5.35 -16.71
CA ASN A 152 15.89 5.31 -17.58
C ASN A 152 17.09 4.56 -16.95
N LEU A 153 16.81 3.47 -16.24
CA LEU A 153 17.83 2.60 -15.66
C LEU A 153 18.38 1.63 -16.72
N PRO A 154 19.66 1.22 -16.62
CA PRO A 154 20.33 0.34 -17.57
C PRO A 154 19.77 -1.09 -17.61
#